data_AF-W6PVD6-F1
#
_entry.id   AF-W6PVD6-F1
#
_cell.length_a   1.000
_cell.length_b   1.000
_cell.length_c   1.000
_cell.angle_alpha   90.00
_cell.angle_beta   90.00
_cell.angle_gamma   90.00
#
_symmetry.space_group_name_H-M   'P 1'
#
loop_
_entity.id
_entity.type
_entity.pdbx_description
1 polymer ?
#
loop_
_entity_poly.entity_id
_entity_poly.type
_entity_poly.pdbx_seq_one_letter_code
_entity_poly.pdbx_strand_id
1 'polypeptide(L)'
;MNGSSKKLIPRGLRHLLHSPPPSKTISLVHEEQGEGEPLHWSLFVATENEPGMVYQVTGDAELMTYLPSDDPINIVHSVAFLNIYHLAPVTKNRKWW
;
A
#
# COMPACT_ATOMS: atom_id res chain seq x y z
N MET A 1 -4.24 51.13 7.32
CA MET A 1 -5.50 50.44 6.93
C MET A 1 -5.12 49.21 6.14
N ASN A 2 -5.33 48.02 6.72
CA ASN A 2 -5.00 46.72 6.11
C ASN A 2 -6.07 46.34 5.08
N GLY A 3 -5.69 46.16 3.82
CA GLY A 3 -6.55 45.63 2.76
C GLY A 3 -6.05 44.27 2.28
N SER A 4 -6.28 43.21 3.05
CA SER A 4 -5.96 41.84 2.62
C SER A 4 -7.08 41.34 1.70
N SER A 5 -6.78 41.28 0.40
CA SER A 5 -7.71 40.80 -0.63
C SER A 5 -7.85 39.28 -0.51
N LYS A 6 -8.95 38.82 0.11
CA LYS A 6 -9.28 37.39 0.14
C LYS A 6 -9.74 36.97 -1.25
N LYS A 7 -8.85 36.34 -2.03
CA LYS A 7 -9.24 35.66 -3.28
C LYS A 7 -10.34 34.64 -2.96
N LEU A 8 -11.56 34.90 -3.47
CA LEU A 8 -12.67 33.96 -3.38
C LEU A 8 -12.36 32.75 -4.27
N ILE A 9 -12.08 31.60 -3.66
CA ILE A 9 -11.95 30.33 -4.39
C ILE A 9 -13.35 29.76 -4.62
N PRO A 10 -13.74 29.45 -5.87
CA PRO A 10 -15.02 28.83 -6.20
C PRO A 10 -15.24 27.55 -5.39
N ARG A 11 -16.46 27.35 -4.86
CA ARG A 11 -16.80 26.18 -4.03
C ARG A 11 -16.46 24.83 -4.70
N GLY A 12 -16.51 24.76 -6.03
CA GLY A 12 -16.17 23.57 -6.81
C GLY A 12 -14.67 23.22 -6.89
N LEU A 13 -13.76 24.13 -6.52
CA LEU A 13 -12.31 23.87 -6.56
C LEU A 13 -11.71 23.47 -5.21
N ARG A 14 -12.49 23.43 -4.13
CA ARG A 14 -11.98 23.13 -2.78
C ARG A 14 -11.57 21.67 -2.59
N HIS A 15 -12.21 20.75 -3.34
CA HIS A 15 -11.89 19.33 -3.31
C HIS A 15 -10.57 19.01 -4.06
N LEU A 16 -10.15 19.87 -5.00
CA LEU A 16 -8.89 19.72 -5.73
C LEU A 16 -7.68 20.27 -4.96
N LEU A 17 -7.90 20.98 -3.85
CA LEU A 17 -6.83 21.54 -3.01
C LEU A 17 -6.43 20.65 -1.85
N HIS A 18 -7.21 19.60 -1.58
CA HIS A 18 -6.90 18.61 -0.57
C HIS A 18 -7.08 17.26 -1.23
N SER A 19 -5.99 16.72 -1.79
CA SER A 19 -5.88 15.28 -2.02
C SER A 19 -6.37 14.60 -0.74
N PRO A 20 -7.29 13.62 -0.80
CA PRO A 20 -7.60 12.84 0.38
C PRO A 20 -6.27 12.38 1.00
N PRO A 21 -6.14 12.41 2.34
CA PRO A 21 -4.89 11.99 2.98
C PRO A 21 -4.51 10.62 2.42
N PRO A 22 -3.23 10.38 2.10
CA PRO A 22 -2.80 9.17 1.43
C PRO A 22 -3.37 7.94 2.13
N SER A 23 -4.33 7.27 1.49
CA SER A 23 -4.95 6.06 2.04
C SER A 23 -4.00 4.90 1.79
N LYS A 24 -3.67 4.16 2.86
CA LYS A 24 -2.95 2.89 2.71
C LYS A 24 -3.90 1.84 2.16
N THR A 25 -3.39 0.94 1.33
CA THR A 25 -4.12 -0.18 0.74
C THR A 25 -3.36 -1.47 1.01
N ILE A 26 -4.08 -2.53 1.33
CA ILE A 26 -3.55 -3.91 1.33
C ILE A 26 -3.76 -4.47 -0.07
N SER A 27 -2.70 -5.02 -0.64
CA SER A 27 -2.73 -5.68 -1.95
C SER A 27 -2.10 -7.07 -1.86
N LEU A 28 -2.56 -7.99 -2.68
CA LEU A 28 -1.90 -9.27 -2.94
C LEU A 28 -0.92 -9.08 -4.10
N VAL A 29 0.33 -9.48 -3.91
CA VAL A 29 1.36 -9.46 -4.96
C VAL A 29 1.71 -10.89 -5.32
N HIS A 30 1.83 -11.16 -6.62
CA HIS A 30 2.37 -12.41 -7.14
C HIS A 30 3.78 -12.20 -7.69
N GLU A 31 4.67 -13.14 -7.38
CA GLU A 31 6.04 -13.18 -7.90
C GLU A 31 6.37 -14.57 -8.47
N GLU A 32 7.21 -14.61 -9.50
CA GLU A 32 7.79 -15.86 -10.02
C GLU A 32 8.83 -16.44 -9.05
N GLN A 33 8.85 -17.77 -8.86
CA GLN A 33 9.87 -18.47 -8.07
C GLN A 33 10.85 -19.29 -8.92
N GLY A 34 10.39 -19.74 -10.10
CA GLY A 34 11.15 -20.58 -11.02
C GLY A 34 10.22 -21.22 -12.05
N GLU A 35 10.80 -21.77 -13.13
CA GLU A 35 10.03 -22.48 -14.15
C GLU A 35 9.35 -23.72 -13.55
N GLY A 36 8.03 -23.80 -13.66
CA GLY A 36 7.24 -24.93 -13.15
C GLY A 36 6.88 -24.87 -11.66
N GLU A 37 7.40 -23.89 -10.92
CA GLU A 37 7.05 -23.66 -9.52
C GLU A 37 5.72 -22.88 -9.39
N PRO A 38 4.96 -23.06 -8.30
CA PRO A 38 3.81 -22.21 -8.01
C PRO A 38 4.25 -20.76 -7.82
N LEU A 39 3.32 -19.83 -8.02
CA LEU A 39 3.57 -18.42 -7.77
C LEU A 39 3.83 -18.18 -6.28
N HIS A 40 4.86 -17.39 -5.99
CA HIS A 40 4.98 -16.81 -4.66
C HIS A 40 3.91 -15.76 -4.50
N TRP A 41 3.42 -15.61 -3.27
CA TRP A 41 2.49 -14.56 -2.95
C TRP A 41 2.87 -13.86 -1.65
N SER A 42 2.70 -12.55 -1.64
CA SER A 42 2.94 -11.70 -0.48
C SER A 42 1.84 -10.66 -0.33
N LEU A 43 1.63 -10.17 0.89
CA LEU A 43 0.75 -9.02 1.13
C LEU A 43 1.60 -7.76 1.14
N PHE A 44 1.20 -6.78 0.34
CA PHE A 44 1.85 -5.48 0.25
C PHE A 44 0.97 -4.39 0.85
N VAL A 45 1.51 -3.63 1.80
CA VAL A 45 0.80 -2.54 2.47
C VAL A 45 1.51 -1.23 2.20
N ALA A 46 0.92 -0.41 1.33
CA ALA A 46 1.51 0.83 0.87
C ALA A 46 0.49 1.95 0.72
N THR A 47 1.01 3.17 0.71
CA THR A 47 0.30 4.32 0.13
C THR A 47 0.49 4.26 -1.38
N GLU A 48 -0.50 4.72 -2.16
CA GLU A 48 -0.38 4.77 -3.62
C GLU A 48 0.91 5.50 -4.05
N ASN A 49 1.67 4.87 -4.96
CA ASN A 49 2.96 5.36 -5.49
C ASN A 49 4.11 5.51 -4.46
N GLU A 50 3.98 4.94 -3.26
CA GLU A 50 5.02 4.95 -2.23
C GLU A 50 5.54 3.53 -1.94
N PRO A 51 6.79 3.36 -1.50
CA PRO A 51 7.27 2.10 -0.93
C PRO A 51 6.39 1.64 0.25
N GLY A 52 6.30 0.33 0.45
CA GLY A 52 5.44 -0.27 1.46
C GLY A 52 6.03 -1.49 2.12
N MET A 53 5.35 -1.98 3.15
CA MET A 53 5.77 -3.19 3.86
C MET A 53 5.29 -4.42 3.09
N VAL A 54 6.19 -5.38 2.92
CA VAL A 54 5.87 -6.69 2.33
C VAL A 54 5.76 -7.70 3.44
N TYR A 55 4.65 -8.41 3.51
CA TYR A 55 4.42 -9.50 4.45
C TYR A 55 4.42 -10.80 3.67
N GLN A 56 5.42 -11.63 3.92
CA GLN A 56 5.60 -12.92 3.27
C GLN A 56 5.53 -14.03 4.32
N VAL A 57 5.09 -15.21 3.89
CA VAL A 57 5.17 -16.40 4.73
C VAL A 57 6.62 -16.83 4.81
N THR A 58 7.13 -16.92 6.02
CA THR A 58 8.43 -17.53 6.31
C THR A 58 8.23 -18.73 7.23
N GLY A 59 9.14 -19.71 7.14
CA GLY A 59 9.06 -20.96 7.88
C GLY A 59 8.66 -22.15 7.00
N ASP A 60 8.76 -23.35 7.57
CA ASP A 60 8.25 -24.57 6.95
C ASP A 60 6.73 -24.68 7.11
N ALA A 61 6.15 -25.76 6.56
CA ALA A 61 4.70 -25.97 6.56
C ALA A 61 4.08 -26.06 7.97
N GLU A 62 4.88 -26.33 9.00
CA GLU A 62 4.40 -26.46 10.38
C GLU A 62 4.51 -25.14 11.16
N LEU A 63 5.33 -24.19 10.70
CA LEU A 63 5.66 -22.94 11.39
C LEU A 63 5.52 -21.70 10.47
N MET A 64 4.50 -21.67 9.61
CA MET A 64 4.22 -20.54 8.73
C MET A 64 3.86 -19.28 9.53
N THR A 65 4.71 -18.25 9.44
CA THR A 65 4.47 -16.92 10.04
C THR A 65 4.59 -15.82 9.00
N TYR A 66 3.69 -14.83 9.08
CA TYR A 66 3.78 -13.62 8.25
C TYR A 66 4.68 -12.61 8.95
N LEU A 67 5.88 -12.44 8.42
CA LEU A 67 6.79 -11.41 8.90
C LEU A 67 6.82 -10.24 7.91
N PRO A 68 6.75 -8.99 8.39
CA PRO A 68 7.01 -7.85 7.55
C PRO A 68 8.49 -7.86 7.11
N SER A 69 8.75 -7.27 5.95
CA SER A 69 10.10 -6.87 5.53
C SER A 69 10.72 -5.93 6.58
N ASP A 70 12.05 -5.89 6.65
CA ASP A 70 12.76 -5.01 7.60
C ASP A 70 12.50 -3.53 7.28
N ASP A 71 12.49 -3.19 6.00
CA ASP A 71 12.26 -1.84 5.48
C ASP A 71 11.09 -1.80 4.48
N PRO A 72 10.46 -0.62 4.28
CA PRO A 72 9.53 -0.41 3.18
C PRO A 72 10.25 -0.53 1.83
N ILE A 73 9.72 -1.35 0.92
CA ILE A 73 10.30 -1.57 -0.40
C ILE A 73 9.30 -1.28 -1.52
N ASN A 74 9.84 -1.04 -2.72
CA ASN A 74 9.04 -0.93 -3.93
C ASN A 74 9.00 -2.29 -4.64
N ILE A 75 8.05 -3.14 -4.23
CA ILE A 75 7.93 -4.52 -4.73
C ILE A 75 7.61 -4.60 -6.23
N VAL A 76 7.02 -3.55 -6.83
CA VAL A 76 6.72 -3.56 -8.27
C VAL A 76 7.97 -3.41 -9.15
N HIS A 77 9.13 -3.08 -8.56
CA HIS A 77 10.43 -3.08 -9.25
C HIS A 77 11.16 -4.42 -9.15
N SER A 78 10.59 -5.42 -8.45
CA SER A 78 11.14 -6.78 -8.39
C SER A 78 11.16 -7.38 -9.79
N VAL A 79 12.27 -8.04 -10.17
CA VAL A 79 12.36 -8.76 -11.46
C VAL A 79 11.39 -9.93 -11.53
N ALA A 80 10.97 -10.45 -10.38
CA ALA A 80 10.01 -11.54 -10.26
C ALA A 80 8.56 -11.03 -10.23
N PHE A 81 8.31 -9.72 -10.19
CA PHE A 81 6.98 -9.16 -10.09
C PHE A 81 6.10 -9.56 -11.29
N LEU A 82 4.92 -10.09 -11.00
CA LEU A 82 3.93 -10.45 -12.01
C LEU A 82 2.71 -9.54 -12.00
N ASN A 83 2.05 -9.47 -10.85
CA ASN A 83 0.78 -8.76 -10.74
C ASN A 83 0.50 -8.30 -9.31
N ILE A 84 -0.36 -7.30 -9.19
CA ILE A 84 -0.86 -6.78 -7.92
C ILE A 84 -2.39 -6.66 -7.96
N TYR A 85 -3.04 -7.20 -6.93
CA TYR A 85 -4.49 -7.10 -6.74
C TYR A 85 -4.79 -6.28 -5.50
N HIS A 86 -5.46 -5.15 -5.66
CA HIS A 86 -5.89 -4.32 -4.52
C HIS A 86 -7.05 -4.98 -3.79
N LEU A 87 -6.86 -5.30 -2.52
CA LEU A 87 -7.85 -6.03 -1.73
C LEU A 87 -8.77 -5.05 -0.96
N ALA A 88 -8.18 -4.16 -0.16
CA ALA A 88 -8.95 -3.26 0.70
C ALA A 88 -8.13 -2.05 1.17
N PRO A 89 -8.77 -0.89 1.42
CA PRO A 89 -8.13 0.22 2.11
C PRO A 89 -7.87 -0.12 3.59
N VAL A 90 -6.71 0.28 4.10
CA VAL A 90 -6.38 0.22 5.53
C VAL A 90 -7.02 1.40 6.23
N THR A 91 -8.06 1.12 7.01
CA THR A 91 -8.66 2.11 7.89
C THR A 91 -8.07 1.97 9.29
N LYS A 92 -7.86 3.09 9.99
CA LYS A 92 -7.62 3.06 11.44
C LYS A 92 -8.93 2.67 12.12
N ASN A 93 -9.28 1.39 12.14
CA ASN A 93 -10.37 0.94 12.99
C ASN A 93 -9.81 0.79 14.41
N ARG A 94 -9.87 1.90 15.15
CA ARG A 94 -9.46 1.94 16.55
C ARG A 94 -10.61 1.38 17.39
N LYS A 95 -10.60 0.07 17.67
CA LYS A 95 -11.22 -0.55 18.86
C LYS A 95 -10.99 -2.07 18.89
N TRP A 96 -10.18 -2.50 19.86
CA TRP A 96 -10.21 -3.84 20.44
C TRP A 96 -10.40 -3.75 21.95
N TRP A 97 -11.35 -2.93 22.41
CA TRP A 97 -11.99 -2.96 23.72
C TRP A 97 -13.19 -2.02 23.71
#